data_AF-A0A428ZGL1-F1
#
_entry.id   AF-A0A428ZGL1-F1
#
_cell.length_a   1.000
_cell.length_b   1.000
_cell.length_c   1.000
_cell.angle_alpha   90.00
_cell.angle_beta   90.00
_cell.angle_gamma   90.00
#
_symmetry.space_group_name_H-M   'P 1'
#
loop_
_entity.id
_entity.type
_entity.pdbx_description
1 polymer ?
#
loop_
_entity_poly.entity_id
_entity_poly.type
_entity_poly.pdbx_seq_one_letter_code
_entity_poly.pdbx_strand_id
1 'polypeptide(L)' 'MQFDHVIPVAMGGSSGADNLQVLCGPCNRSKGAGLTMPADEPG' A
#
# COMPACT_ATOMS: atom_id res chain seq x y z
N MET A 1 -1.15 13.38 -4.69
CA MET A 1 -1.75 12.08 -4.31
C MET A 1 -1.26 11.03 -5.29
N GLN A 2 -1.15 9.77 -4.86
CA GLN A 2 -0.74 8.63 -5.67
C GLN A 2 -1.58 7.41 -5.30
N PHE A 3 -1.91 6.58 -6.29
CA PHE A 3 -2.43 5.25 -6.06
C PHE A 3 -1.27 4.31 -5.75
N ASP A 4 -1.37 3.62 -4.64
CA ASP A 4 -0.36 2.68 -4.17
C ASP A 4 -1.01 1.33 -3.85
N HIS A 5 -0.25 0.26 -4.01
CA HIS A 5 -0.74 -1.08 -3.72
C HIS A 5 -0.52 -1.40 -2.23
N VAL A 6 -1.57 -1.85 -1.55
CA VAL A 6 -1.49 -2.31 -0.15
C VAL A 6 -0.52 -3.49 -0.05
N ILE A 7 -0.69 -4.48 -0.93
CA ILE A 7 0.26 -5.58 -1.18
C ILE A 7 0.97 -5.31 -2.51
N PRO A 8 2.31 -5.26 -2.56
CA PRO A 8 3.04 -5.07 -3.80
C PRO A 8 2.73 -6.15 -4.85
N VAL A 9 2.67 -5.75 -6.12
CA VAL A 9 2.47 -6.69 -7.25
C VAL A 9 3.56 -7.77 -7.28
N ALA A 10 4.81 -7.41 -6.94
CA ALA A 10 5.92 -8.36 -6.85
C ALA A 10 5.72 -9.45 -5.76
N MET A 11 4.80 -9.22 -4.82
CA MET A 11 4.41 -10.16 -3.76
C MET A 11 3.04 -10.81 -4.03
N GLY A 12 2.48 -10.63 -5.23
CA GLY A 12 1.20 -11.23 -5.63
C GLY A 12 -0.04 -10.37 -5.34
N GLY A 13 0.13 -9.08 -4.99
CA GLY A 13 -1.00 -8.17 -4.81
C GLY A 13 -1.78 -7.89 -6.11
N SER A 14 -3.11 -7.72 -5.99
CA SER A 14 -3.99 -7.42 -7.12
C SER A 14 -3.90 -5.94 -7.54
N SER A 15 -4.30 -5.61 -8.77
CA SER A 15 -4.51 -4.20 -9.18
C SER A 15 -5.98 -3.77 -9.06
N GLY A 16 -6.77 -4.52 -8.28
CA GLY A 16 -8.15 -4.20 -7.97
C GLY A 16 -8.26 -3.06 -6.97
N ALA A 17 -9.41 -2.38 -6.95
CA ALA A 17 -9.66 -1.26 -6.04
C ALA A 17 -9.56 -1.67 -4.55
N ASP A 18 -9.76 -2.95 -4.25
CA ASP A 18 -9.58 -3.58 -2.93
C ASP A 18 -8.13 -3.59 -2.43
N ASN A 19 -7.15 -3.59 -3.34
CA ASN A 19 -5.72 -3.58 -3.00
C ASN A 19 -5.06 -2.22 -3.30
N LEU A 20 -5.84 -1.18 -3.61
CA LEU A 20 -5.34 0.16 -3.86
C LEU A 20 -5.68 1.11 -2.71
N GLN A 21 -4.71 1.94 -2.36
CA GLN A 21 -4.86 3.03 -1.40
C GLN A 21 -4.36 4.34 -1.99
N VAL A 22 -4.79 5.47 -1.41
CA VAL A 22 -4.33 6.80 -1.81
C VAL A 22 -3.31 7.31 -0.81
N LEU A 23 -2.07 7.52 -1.27
CA LEU A 23 -0.99 8.06 -0.46
C LEU A 23 -0.51 9.42 -0.97
N CYS A 24 0.06 10.21 -0.05
CA CYS A 24 0.81 11.40 -0.42
C CYS A 24 2.14 11.00 -1.11
N GLY A 25 2.75 11.94 -1.86
CA GLY A 25 4.03 11.72 -2.54
C GLY A 25 5.15 11.20 -1.60
N PRO A 26 5.46 11.94 -0.53
CA PRO A 26 6.40 11.51 0.50
C PRO A 26 6.02 10.18 1.15
N CYS A 27 4.75 10.00 1.53
CA CYS A 27 4.23 8.79 2.18
C CYS A 27 4.49 7.54 1.34
N ASN A 28 4.17 7.60 0.04
CA ASN A 28 4.40 6.50 -0.89
C ASN A 28 5.90 6.15 -1.01
N ARG A 29 6.76 7.18 -1.11
CA ARG A 29 8.22 6.98 -1.18
C ARG A 29 8.78 6.36 0.10
N SER A 30 8.27 6.77 1.26
CA SER A 30 8.66 6.20 2.56
C SER A 30 8.20 4.75 2.73
N LYS A 31 7.03 4.38 2.19
CA LYS A 31 6.53 3.00 2.21
C LYS A 31 7.33 2.05 1.31
N GLY A 32 7.62 2.47 0.07
CA GLY A 32 8.29 1.63 -0.92
C GLY A 32 7.51 0.33 -1.19
N ALA A 33 8.22 -0.81 -1.21
CA ALA A 33 7.63 -2.14 -1.37
C ALA A 33 7.16 -2.77 -0.03
N GLY A 34 7.03 -1.99 1.05
CA GLY A 34 6.49 -2.47 2.31
C GLY A 34 4.98 -2.78 2.22
N LEU A 35 4.53 -3.73 3.03
CA LEU A 35 3.10 -3.97 3.24
C LEU A 35 2.49 -2.79 4.01
N THR A 36 1.29 -2.39 3.63
CA THR A 36 0.50 -1.52 4.51
C THR A 36 0.03 -2.35 5.68
N MET A 37 0.60 -2.14 6.85
CA MET A 37 -0.04 -2.59 8.09
C MET A 37 -1.25 -1.68 8.32
N PRO A 38 -2.48 -2.22 8.43
CA PRO A 38 -3.60 -1.42 8.89
C PRO A 38 -3.24 -0.89 10.28
N ALA A 39 -3.43 0.41 10.52
CA ALA A 39 -3.07 1.07 11.77
C ALA A 39 -3.89 0.60 13.00
N ASP A 40 -4.74 -0.43 12.84
CA ASP A 40 -5.74 -0.89 13.81
C ASP A 40 -5.75 -2.43 13.97
N GLU A 41 -4.69 -3.15 13.63
CA GLU A 41 -4.52 -4.55 14.06
C GLU A 41 -3.56 -4.59 15.26
N PRO A 42 -4.06 -4.79 16.50
CA PRO A 42 -3.21 -5.12 17.62
C PRO A 42 -2.71 -6.56 17.45
N GLY A 43 -1.56 -6.70 16.77
CA GLY A 43 -0.76 -7.92 16.69
C GLY A 43 0.67 -7.65 17.12
#